data_AF-A0A2D8Q633-F1
#
_entry.id   AF-A0A2D8Q633-F1
#
_cell.length_a   1.000
_cell.length_b   1.000
_cell.length_c   1.000
_cell.angle_alpha   90.00
_cell.angle_beta   90.00
_cell.angle_gamma   90.00
#
_symmetry.space_group_name_H-M   'P 1'
#
loop_
_entity.id
_entity.type
_entity.pdbx_description
1 polymer ?
#
loop_
_entity_poly.entity_id
_entity_poly.type
_entity_poly.pdbx_seq_one_letter_code
_entity_poly.pdbx_strand_id
1 'polypeptide(L)'
;MACRAGARRATVAATERDNLAGPAKGRVAARLVACRQIQRTQQAEAQKISRHRTGNRVRGGRFPIGEGRSHLGARILLTAVLLLAACDKAEIAPNATLGEAAARGKAAAARLGCGACHAMSGIWPQGKTGPSLVRFAERGTIAGRYSNRPDNLAAFLRDSSGTAMPTVPMTAAQADDIAAFLHEQ
;
A
#
# COMPACT_ATOMS: atom_id res chain seq x y z
N MET A 1 54.57 21.82 43.25
CA MET A 1 53.29 22.28 43.84
C MET A 1 52.15 21.62 43.07
N ALA A 2 51.51 20.62 43.67
CA ALA A 2 50.39 19.88 43.11
C ALA A 2 49.09 20.67 43.31
N CYS A 3 48.17 20.63 42.33
CA CYS A 3 46.80 21.08 42.53
C CYS A 3 45.83 19.96 42.15
N ARG A 4 45.04 19.56 43.16
CA ARG A 4 44.05 18.48 43.15
C ARG A 4 42.79 18.88 42.39
N ALA A 5 42.18 17.85 41.80
CA ALA A 5 40.80 17.83 41.32
C ALA A 5 39.79 18.09 42.45
N GLY A 6 38.68 18.76 42.11
CA GLY A 6 37.52 18.97 42.98
C GLY A 6 36.30 19.34 42.15
N ALA A 7 35.56 18.31 41.73
CA ALA A 7 34.36 18.39 40.89
C ALA A 7 33.21 19.15 41.59
N ARG A 8 32.58 20.09 40.87
CA ARG A 8 31.24 20.59 41.14
C ARG A 8 30.53 20.94 39.83
N ARG A 9 29.47 20.19 39.51
CA ARG A 9 28.23 20.61 38.82
C ARG A 9 27.36 19.35 38.69
N ALA A 10 26.39 19.20 39.59
CA ALA A 10 25.02 19.70 39.48
C ALA A 10 24.10 18.59 38.97
N THR A 11 23.52 17.90 39.94
CA THR A 11 22.41 16.95 39.83
C THR A 11 21.13 17.70 39.44
N VAL A 12 20.63 17.51 38.22
CA VAL A 12 19.18 17.59 37.94
C VAL A 12 18.87 16.59 36.81
N ALA A 13 18.74 15.32 37.19
CA ALA A 13 18.02 14.34 36.40
C ALA A 13 16.69 14.11 37.11
N ALA A 14 15.60 14.00 36.34
CA ALA A 14 14.24 13.69 36.77
C ALA A 14 13.29 14.86 37.06
N THR A 15 13.11 15.79 36.10
CA THR A 15 11.83 16.53 35.94
C THR A 15 11.61 16.96 34.48
N GLU A 16 11.75 16.05 33.50
CA GLU A 16 11.35 16.38 32.12
C GLU A 16 10.92 15.12 31.35
N ARG A 17 9.91 14.43 31.88
CA ARG A 17 9.25 13.29 31.20
C ARG A 17 7.71 13.38 31.15
N ASP A 18 7.10 14.46 31.63
CA ASP A 18 5.65 14.48 31.88
C ASP A 18 4.83 15.45 31.01
N ASN A 19 5.39 16.07 29.97
CA ASN A 19 4.66 17.10 29.20
C ASN A 19 4.64 16.94 27.66
N LEU A 20 4.47 15.72 27.14
CA LEU A 20 4.07 15.49 25.72
C LEU A 20 2.95 14.44 25.56
N ALA A 21 1.98 14.42 26.48
CA ALA A 21 0.76 13.61 26.36
C ALA A 21 -0.47 14.49 26.05
N GLY A 22 -0.55 15.00 24.81
CA GLY A 22 -1.76 15.67 24.30
C GLY A 22 -2.90 14.67 23.95
N PRO A 23 -4.17 15.13 23.91
CA PRO A 23 -5.39 14.29 23.89
C PRO A 23 -5.73 13.67 22.52
N ALA A 24 -4.72 13.32 21.73
CA ALA A 24 -4.87 12.79 20.36
C ALA A 24 -4.84 11.26 20.28
N LYS A 25 -4.16 10.56 21.22
CA LYS A 25 -3.98 9.10 21.15
C LYS A 25 -5.27 8.29 21.37
N GLY A 26 -6.21 8.80 22.17
CA GLY A 26 -7.49 8.12 22.45
C GLY A 26 -8.46 8.11 21.26
N ARG A 27 -8.43 9.12 20.39
CA ARG A 27 -9.39 9.26 19.28
C ARG A 27 -9.00 8.42 18.06
N VAL A 28 -7.70 8.22 17.83
CA VAL A 28 -7.19 7.38 16.73
C VAL A 28 -7.40 5.89 17.02
N ALA A 29 -7.17 5.46 18.26
CA ALA A 29 -7.42 4.07 18.67
C ALA A 29 -8.92 3.71 18.57
N ALA A 30 -9.82 4.59 19.02
CA ALA A 30 -11.27 4.38 18.92
C ALA A 30 -11.76 4.28 17.47
N ARG A 31 -11.20 5.09 16.55
CA ARG A 31 -11.51 5.04 15.11
C ARG A 31 -11.02 3.75 14.43
N LEU A 32 -9.84 3.26 14.80
CA LEU A 32 -9.29 2.01 14.26
C LEU A 32 -10.06 0.77 14.75
N VAL A 33 -10.51 0.77 16.02
CA VAL A 33 -11.35 -0.32 16.56
C VAL A 33 -12.73 -0.34 15.90
N ALA A 34 -13.35 0.83 15.70
CA ALA A 34 -14.64 0.93 15.01
C ALA A 34 -14.56 0.47 13.54
N CYS A 35 -13.47 0.81 12.82
CA CYS A 35 -13.28 0.40 11.44
C CYS A 35 -13.07 -1.13 11.30
N ARG A 36 -12.29 -1.74 12.22
CA ARG A 36 -12.14 -3.21 12.27
C ARG A 36 -13.44 -3.94 12.59
N GLN A 37 -14.29 -3.36 13.45
CA GLN A 37 -15.60 -3.92 13.78
C GLN A 37 -16.54 -3.93 12.56
N ILE A 38 -16.57 -2.83 11.81
CA ILE A 38 -17.38 -2.68 10.59
C ILE A 38 -16.87 -3.63 9.48
N GLN A 39 -15.55 -3.80 9.32
CA GLN A 39 -15.02 -4.75 8.33
C GLN A 39 -15.37 -6.21 8.67
N ARG A 40 -15.38 -6.58 9.96
CA ARG A 40 -15.74 -7.94 10.39
C ARG A 40 -17.22 -8.26 10.15
N THR A 41 -18.13 -7.30 10.34
CA THR A 41 -19.56 -7.51 10.05
C THR A 41 -19.81 -7.64 8.54
N GLN A 42 -19.14 -6.83 7.71
CA GLN A 42 -19.26 -6.89 6.25
C GLN A 42 -18.73 -8.21 5.67
N GLN A 43 -17.61 -8.74 6.19
CA GLN A 43 -17.08 -10.04 5.75
C GLN A 43 -17.99 -11.22 6.15
N ALA A 44 -18.66 -11.14 7.30
CA ALA A 44 -19.59 -12.17 7.76
C ALA A 44 -20.87 -12.25 6.91
N GLU A 45 -21.37 -11.11 6.41
CA GLU A 45 -22.52 -11.08 5.48
C GLU A 45 -22.15 -11.55 4.07
N ALA A 46 -20.98 -11.14 3.55
CA ALA A 46 -20.51 -11.56 2.23
C ALA A 46 -20.34 -13.09 2.13
N GLN A 47 -19.93 -13.76 3.22
CA GLN A 47 -19.82 -15.22 3.26
C GLN A 47 -21.19 -15.94 3.27
N LYS A 48 -22.24 -15.33 3.83
CA LYS A 48 -23.61 -15.88 3.76
C LYS A 48 -24.17 -15.83 2.34
N ILE A 49 -23.89 -14.76 1.59
CA ILE A 49 -24.33 -14.62 0.20
C ILE A 49 -23.65 -15.67 -0.71
N SER A 50 -22.38 -16.00 -0.45
CA SER A 50 -21.65 -17.01 -1.23
C SER A 50 -22.21 -18.43 -1.08
N ARG A 51 -22.69 -18.81 0.12
CA ARG A 51 -23.21 -20.16 0.40
C ARG A 51 -24.56 -20.47 -0.26
N HIS A 52 -25.32 -19.46 -0.71
CA HIS A 52 -26.62 -19.68 -1.37
C HIS A 52 -26.53 -19.77 -2.91
N ARG A 53 -25.34 -19.62 -3.52
CA ARG A 53 -25.21 -19.54 -5.00
C ARG A 53 -24.93 -20.86 -5.72
N THR A 54 -24.72 -21.97 -5.01
CA THR A 54 -24.59 -23.29 -5.63
C THR A 54 -25.93 -24.04 -5.56
N GLY A 55 -26.80 -23.78 -6.53
CA GLY A 55 -27.96 -24.64 -6.76
C GLY A 55 -29.22 -23.93 -7.22
N ASN A 56 -29.21 -23.25 -8.36
CA ASN A 56 -30.48 -23.05 -9.06
C ASN A 56 -30.29 -23.06 -10.58
N ARG A 57 -30.63 -24.21 -11.18
CA ARG A 57 -30.77 -24.36 -12.63
C ARG A 57 -32.12 -23.74 -13.00
N VAL A 58 -32.09 -22.54 -13.58
CA VAL A 58 -33.30 -21.84 -14.02
C VAL A 58 -33.98 -22.66 -15.12
N ARG A 59 -35.12 -23.29 -14.81
CA ARG A 59 -36.05 -23.84 -15.80
C ARG A 59 -36.81 -22.67 -16.43
N GLY A 60 -36.68 -22.53 -17.75
CA GLY A 60 -37.42 -21.54 -18.53
C GLY A 60 -38.92 -21.77 -18.45
N GLY A 61 -39.63 -20.80 -17.90
CA GLY A 61 -41.08 -20.66 -17.99
C GLY A 61 -41.43 -19.43 -18.82
N ARG A 62 -42.27 -19.59 -19.83
CA ARG A 62 -42.82 -18.51 -20.66
C ARG A 62 -43.70 -17.60 -19.79
N PHE A 63 -43.42 -16.30 -19.79
CA PHE A 63 -44.28 -15.29 -19.15
C PHE A 63 -45.38 -14.86 -20.12
N PRO A 64 -46.67 -14.92 -19.73
CA PRO A 64 -47.74 -14.30 -20.50
C PRO A 64 -47.76 -12.79 -20.28
N ILE A 65 -47.82 -12.04 -21.38
CA ILE A 65 -47.94 -10.58 -21.39
C ILE A 65 -49.42 -10.26 -21.15
N GLY A 66 -49.76 -9.86 -19.93
CA GLY A 66 -51.10 -9.46 -19.52
C GLY A 66 -51.13 -7.99 -19.12
N GLU A 67 -51.79 -7.19 -19.95
CA GLU A 67 -51.99 -5.75 -19.88
C GLU A 67 -52.71 -5.34 -18.57
N GLY A 68 -51.96 -5.03 -17.51
CA GLY A 68 -52.50 -4.52 -16.26
C GLY A 68 -51.65 -3.37 -15.77
N ARG A 69 -52.25 -2.17 -15.63
CA ARG A 69 -51.63 -0.95 -15.06
C ARG A 69 -51.15 -1.23 -13.64
N SER A 70 -49.97 -1.84 -13.55
CA SER A 70 -49.39 -2.33 -12.31
C SER A 70 -48.35 -1.32 -11.86
N HIS A 71 -48.75 -0.45 -10.94
CA HIS A 71 -47.86 0.44 -10.18
C HIS A 71 -46.72 -0.33 -9.48
N LEU A 72 -46.83 -1.66 -9.39
CA LEU A 72 -45.82 -2.57 -8.89
C LEU A 72 -44.58 -2.65 -9.81
N GLY A 73 -44.74 -2.65 -11.14
CA GLY A 73 -43.62 -2.62 -12.08
C GLY A 73 -42.85 -1.31 -12.03
N ALA A 74 -43.58 -0.19 -11.94
CA ALA A 74 -43.00 1.15 -11.79
C ALA A 74 -42.24 1.31 -10.46
N ARG A 75 -42.74 0.71 -9.36
CA ARG A 75 -42.07 0.72 -8.05
C ARG A 75 -40.78 -0.10 -8.04
N ILE A 76 -40.77 -1.28 -8.67
CA ILE A 76 -39.57 -2.13 -8.76
C ILE A 76 -38.48 -1.43 -9.58
N LEU A 77 -38.86 -0.82 -10.72
CA LEU A 77 -37.94 -0.02 -11.53
C LEU A 77 -37.40 1.19 -10.76
N LEU A 78 -38.26 1.91 -10.01
CA LEU A 78 -37.83 3.05 -9.20
C LEU A 78 -36.86 2.65 -8.09
N THR A 79 -37.11 1.54 -7.39
CA THR A 79 -36.20 1.01 -6.36
C THR A 79 -34.88 0.54 -6.95
N ALA A 80 -34.90 -0.08 -8.13
CA ALA A 80 -33.68 -0.49 -8.82
C ALA A 80 -32.86 0.73 -9.27
N VAL A 81 -33.49 1.76 -9.82
CA VAL A 81 -32.82 3.01 -10.20
C VAL A 81 -32.25 3.73 -8.97
N LEU A 82 -32.96 3.76 -7.85
CA LEU A 82 -32.43 4.30 -6.59
C LEU A 82 -31.19 3.53 -6.10
N LEU A 83 -31.18 2.21 -6.23
CA LEU A 83 -30.04 1.38 -5.82
C LEU A 83 -28.82 1.57 -6.73
N LEU A 84 -29.00 1.84 -8.03
CA LEU A 84 -27.90 2.11 -8.96
C LEU A 84 -27.31 3.53 -8.80
N ALA A 85 -28.09 4.49 -8.29
CA ALA A 85 -27.61 5.85 -8.03
C ALA A 85 -26.70 5.97 -6.79
N ALA A 86 -26.60 4.92 -5.96
CA ALA A 86 -25.75 4.89 -4.77
C ALA A 86 -24.29 4.49 -5.03
N CYS A 87 -23.91 4.24 -6.29
CA CYS A 87 -22.51 4.10 -6.68
C CYS A 87 -21.86 5.48 -6.77
N ASP A 88 -21.47 6.05 -5.63
CA ASP A 88 -20.48 7.12 -5.62
C ASP A 88 -19.20 6.62 -6.30
N LYS A 89 -18.67 7.39 -7.25
CA LYS A 89 -17.34 7.18 -7.79
C LYS A 89 -16.37 7.28 -6.62
N ALA A 90 -15.77 6.17 -6.22
CA ALA A 90 -14.62 6.19 -5.33
C ALA A 90 -13.50 6.94 -6.05
N GLU A 91 -13.35 8.23 -5.76
CA GLU A 91 -12.24 9.02 -6.26
C GLU A 91 -10.99 8.50 -5.55
N ILE A 92 -10.18 7.73 -6.29
CA ILE A 92 -8.86 7.29 -5.85
C ILE A 92 -8.01 8.56 -5.82
N ALA A 93 -8.02 9.26 -4.69
CA ALA A 93 -7.07 10.34 -4.46
C ALA A 93 -5.67 9.77 -4.65
N PRO A 94 -4.77 10.45 -5.39
CA PRO A 94 -3.39 10.00 -5.50
C PRO A 94 -2.84 9.85 -4.08
N ASN A 95 -2.36 8.65 -3.77
CA ASN A 95 -1.76 8.36 -2.47
C ASN A 95 -0.50 9.22 -2.35
N ALA A 96 -0.62 10.42 -1.76
CA ALA A 96 0.49 11.36 -1.60
C ALA A 96 1.71 10.69 -0.94
N THR A 97 1.45 9.74 -0.05
CA THR A 97 2.45 8.91 0.61
C THR A 97 3.26 8.01 -0.35
N LEU A 98 2.65 7.54 -1.44
CA LEU A 98 3.30 6.68 -2.44
C LEU A 98 4.24 7.51 -3.31
N GLY A 99 3.79 8.66 -3.81
CA GLY A 99 4.64 9.57 -4.59
C GLY A 99 5.81 10.14 -3.77
N GLU A 100 5.59 10.42 -2.48
CA GLU A 100 6.68 10.79 -1.57
C GLU A 100 7.68 9.65 -1.36
N ALA A 101 7.21 8.40 -1.24
CA ALA A 101 8.06 7.23 -1.12
C ALA A 101 8.89 7.00 -2.39
N ALA A 102 8.28 7.12 -3.57
CA ALA A 102 8.99 7.01 -4.84
C ALA A 102 10.02 8.13 -5.03
N ALA A 103 9.72 9.37 -4.62
CA ALA A 103 10.69 10.46 -4.64
C ALA A 103 11.91 10.18 -3.74
N ARG A 104 11.68 9.70 -2.51
CA ARG A 104 12.77 9.25 -1.61
C ARG A 104 13.53 8.06 -2.21
N GLY A 105 12.82 7.13 -2.83
CA GLY A 105 13.38 5.95 -3.49
C GLY A 105 14.31 6.29 -4.63
N LYS A 106 13.90 7.22 -5.49
CA LYS A 106 14.74 7.75 -6.57
C LYS A 106 16.03 8.37 -6.03
N ALA A 107 15.93 9.17 -4.97
CA ALA A 107 17.08 9.78 -4.31
C ALA A 107 18.01 8.73 -3.68
N ALA A 108 17.44 7.70 -3.04
CA ALA A 108 18.20 6.58 -2.47
C ALA A 108 18.90 5.76 -3.55
N ALA A 109 18.21 5.39 -4.63
CA ALA A 109 18.76 4.64 -5.75
C ALA A 109 19.93 5.39 -6.44
N ALA A 110 19.81 6.72 -6.58
CA ALA A 110 20.90 7.54 -7.10
C ALA A 110 22.13 7.52 -6.17
N ARG A 111 21.93 7.70 -4.86
CA ARG A 111 23.02 7.70 -3.86
C ARG A 111 23.68 6.34 -3.69
N LEU A 112 22.91 5.27 -3.77
CA LEU A 112 23.38 3.89 -3.66
C LEU A 112 23.99 3.36 -4.96
N GLY A 113 24.00 4.17 -6.03
CA GLY A 113 24.69 3.84 -7.28
C GLY A 113 23.96 2.85 -8.17
N CYS A 114 22.65 2.69 -8.05
CA CYS A 114 21.88 1.77 -8.91
C CYS A 114 22.06 2.09 -10.40
N GLY A 115 22.19 3.38 -10.75
CA GLY A 115 22.44 3.85 -12.11
C GLY A 115 23.78 3.43 -12.71
N ALA A 116 24.77 3.04 -11.89
CA ALA A 116 26.06 2.55 -12.39
C ALA A 116 25.89 1.25 -13.20
N CYS A 117 24.95 0.40 -12.80
CA CYS A 117 24.70 -0.88 -13.46
C CYS A 117 23.44 -0.86 -14.34
N HIS A 118 22.42 -0.10 -13.95
CA HIS A 118 21.10 -0.13 -14.59
C HIS A 118 20.75 1.20 -15.29
N ALA A 119 20.04 1.11 -16.41
CA ALA A 119 19.36 2.25 -17.00
C ALA A 119 18.03 2.52 -16.29
N MET A 120 17.77 3.75 -15.86
CA MET A 120 16.63 4.13 -15.02
C MET A 120 16.15 5.54 -15.35
N SER A 121 14.84 5.78 -15.33
CA SER A 121 14.27 7.09 -15.64
C SER A 121 14.71 8.16 -14.62
N GLY A 122 15.46 9.16 -15.09
CA GLY A 122 15.86 10.32 -14.29
C GLY A 122 16.95 10.09 -13.23
N ILE A 123 17.75 9.03 -13.38
CA ILE A 123 18.99 8.81 -12.60
C ILE A 123 20.16 8.73 -13.58
N TRP A 124 21.30 9.34 -13.27
CA TRP A 124 22.55 9.20 -14.04
C TRP A 124 23.62 8.55 -13.14
N PRO A 125 24.51 7.69 -13.68
CA PRO A 125 24.62 7.25 -15.08
C PRO A 125 23.53 6.26 -15.50
N GLN A 126 23.49 5.93 -16.80
CA GLN A 126 22.57 4.97 -17.42
C GLN A 126 23.33 3.67 -17.73
N GLY A 127 23.58 2.87 -16.69
CA GLY A 127 24.36 1.64 -16.78
C GLY A 127 23.72 0.57 -17.68
N LYS A 128 24.55 -0.29 -18.26
CA LYS A 128 24.11 -1.39 -19.14
C LYS A 128 24.61 -2.77 -18.69
N THR A 129 25.30 -2.83 -17.55
CA THR A 129 25.79 -4.09 -16.97
C THR A 129 24.63 -4.96 -16.49
N GLY A 130 23.65 -4.33 -15.84
CA GLY A 130 22.38 -4.94 -15.51
C GLY A 130 21.32 -4.67 -16.58
N PRO A 131 20.18 -5.39 -16.55
CA PRO A 131 19.06 -5.07 -17.42
C PRO A 131 18.58 -3.64 -17.15
N SER A 132 18.03 -2.98 -18.18
CA SER A 132 17.29 -1.72 -17.97
C SER A 132 16.26 -1.91 -16.85
N LEU A 133 15.96 -0.87 -16.09
CA LEU A 133 14.85 -0.83 -15.12
C LEU A 133 13.80 0.21 -15.52
N VAL A 134 13.89 0.78 -16.72
CA VAL A 134 12.79 1.57 -17.29
C VAL A 134 11.57 0.67 -17.49
N ARG A 135 10.36 1.20 -17.23
CA ARG A 135 9.09 0.45 -17.29
C ARG A 135 9.09 -0.81 -16.43
N PHE A 136 9.74 -0.74 -15.27
CA PHE A 136 9.90 -1.91 -14.40
C PHE A 136 8.54 -2.40 -13.87
N ALA A 137 7.57 -1.50 -13.68
CA ALA A 137 6.21 -1.85 -13.25
C ALA A 137 5.50 -2.86 -14.18
N GLU A 138 5.88 -2.90 -15.47
CA GLU A 138 5.27 -3.79 -16.47
C GLU A 138 5.81 -5.23 -16.41
N ARG A 139 6.83 -5.49 -15.60
CA ARG A 139 7.42 -6.83 -15.49
C ARG A 139 6.54 -7.72 -14.63
N GLY A 140 6.39 -8.98 -15.03
CA GLY A 140 5.74 -10.00 -14.20
C GLY A 140 6.62 -10.52 -13.07
N THR A 141 7.96 -10.46 -13.23
CA THR A 141 8.90 -11.09 -12.30
C THR A 141 10.12 -10.23 -11.98
N ILE A 142 10.62 -10.35 -10.75
CA ILE A 142 11.90 -9.82 -10.28
C ILE A 142 12.97 -10.90 -10.46
N ALA A 143 14.03 -10.56 -11.20
CA ALA A 143 15.16 -11.45 -11.51
C ALA A 143 14.77 -12.84 -12.07
N GLY A 144 13.58 -12.96 -12.68
CA GLY A 144 13.03 -14.22 -13.20
C GLY A 144 12.61 -15.24 -12.14
N ARG A 145 12.58 -14.86 -10.85
CA ARG A 145 12.33 -15.80 -9.73
C ARG A 145 11.10 -15.45 -8.91
N TYR A 146 10.92 -14.18 -8.59
CA TYR A 146 9.86 -13.72 -7.68
C TYR A 146 8.80 -12.95 -8.44
N SER A 147 7.53 -13.05 -8.02
CA SER A 147 6.47 -12.20 -8.57
C SER A 147 6.78 -10.73 -8.30
N ASN A 148 6.54 -9.86 -9.29
CA ASN A 148 6.79 -8.43 -9.17
C ASN A 148 5.80 -7.75 -8.20
N ARG A 149 6.17 -7.76 -6.92
CA ARG A 149 5.47 -7.08 -5.84
C ARG A 149 6.45 -6.23 -5.03
N PRO A 150 6.02 -5.10 -4.44
CA PRO A 150 6.90 -4.23 -3.68
C PRO A 150 7.64 -4.91 -2.52
N ASP A 151 6.97 -5.82 -1.80
CA ASP A 151 7.54 -6.58 -0.68
C ASP A 151 8.64 -7.55 -1.14
N ASN A 152 8.40 -8.27 -2.23
CA ASN A 152 9.41 -9.15 -2.83
C ASN A 152 10.60 -8.37 -3.35
N LEU A 153 10.37 -7.20 -3.94
CA LEU A 153 11.42 -6.35 -4.47
C LEU A 153 12.29 -5.78 -3.35
N ALA A 154 11.68 -5.25 -2.29
CA ALA A 154 12.40 -4.74 -1.13
C ALA A 154 13.21 -5.86 -0.41
N ALA A 155 12.70 -7.09 -0.39
CA ALA A 155 13.46 -8.23 0.10
C ALA A 155 14.66 -8.55 -0.80
N PHE A 156 14.45 -8.63 -2.11
CA PHE A 156 15.51 -8.89 -3.10
C PHE A 156 16.61 -7.83 -3.11
N LEU A 157 16.27 -6.55 -2.94
CA LEU A 157 17.25 -5.46 -2.89
C LEU A 157 18.18 -5.55 -1.67
N ARG A 158 17.67 -6.08 -0.55
CA ARG A 158 18.47 -6.27 0.66
C ARG A 158 19.30 -7.56 0.63
N ASP A 159 18.80 -8.59 -0.06
CA ASP A 159 19.50 -9.86 -0.26
C ASP A 159 19.32 -10.35 -1.69
N SER A 160 20.32 -10.08 -2.52
CA SER A 160 20.41 -10.49 -3.91
C SER A 160 21.30 -11.71 -4.12
N SER A 161 21.53 -12.48 -3.06
CA SER A 161 22.41 -13.66 -3.10
C SER A 161 22.02 -14.65 -4.19
N GLY A 162 23.05 -15.24 -4.81
CA GLY A 162 22.87 -16.13 -5.96
C GLY A 162 22.47 -15.42 -7.25
N THR A 163 22.61 -14.09 -7.35
CA THR A 163 22.54 -13.34 -8.63
C THR A 163 23.86 -12.64 -8.93
N ALA A 164 24.00 -12.11 -10.15
CA ALA A 164 25.12 -11.24 -10.51
C ALA A 164 24.97 -9.81 -9.95
N MET A 165 23.81 -9.45 -9.37
CA MET A 165 23.62 -8.16 -8.73
C MET A 165 24.29 -8.19 -7.34
N PRO A 166 25.26 -7.31 -7.06
CA PRO A 166 25.93 -7.30 -5.76
C PRO A 166 24.96 -6.92 -4.64
N THR A 167 25.22 -7.41 -3.44
CA THR A 167 24.49 -6.95 -2.25
C THR A 167 24.87 -5.50 -1.96
N VAL A 168 23.91 -4.60 -2.03
CA VAL A 168 24.10 -3.18 -1.73
C VAL A 168 23.65 -2.90 -0.30
N PRO A 169 24.52 -2.41 0.60
CA PRO A 169 24.13 -2.08 1.96
C PRO A 169 23.07 -0.97 1.97
N MET A 170 21.89 -1.26 2.50
CA MET A 170 20.79 -0.30 2.63
C MET A 170 19.88 -0.67 3.80
N THR A 171 19.15 0.32 4.31
CA THR A 171 18.12 0.13 5.33
C THR A 171 16.84 -0.47 4.74
N ALA A 172 15.98 -1.05 5.57
CA ALA A 172 14.67 -1.55 5.14
C ALA A 172 13.81 -0.45 4.49
N ALA A 173 13.77 0.73 5.11
CA ALA A 173 13.02 1.88 4.57
C ALA A 173 13.53 2.32 3.19
N GLN A 174 14.85 2.31 2.96
CA GLN A 174 15.40 2.61 1.63
C GLN A 174 14.99 1.57 0.59
N ALA A 175 15.00 0.29 0.95
CA ALA A 175 14.57 -0.77 0.04
C ALA A 175 13.09 -0.63 -0.33
N ASP A 176 12.23 -0.30 0.63
CA ASP A 176 10.80 -0.07 0.40
C ASP A 176 10.57 1.17 -0.48
N ASP A 177 11.25 2.29 -0.19
CA ASP A 177 11.16 3.51 -0.98
C ASP A 177 11.66 3.28 -2.42
N ILE A 178 12.78 2.56 -2.62
CA ILE A 178 13.28 2.19 -3.95
C ILE A 178 12.28 1.28 -4.67
N ALA A 179 11.67 0.33 -3.97
CA ALA A 179 10.65 -0.52 -4.56
C ALA A 179 9.44 0.31 -5.04
N ALA A 180 9.01 1.32 -4.28
CA ALA A 180 7.97 2.26 -4.70
C ALA A 180 8.39 3.03 -5.97
N PHE A 181 9.62 3.57 -6.00
CA PHE A 181 10.16 4.26 -7.18
C PHE A 181 10.15 3.37 -8.42
N LEU A 182 10.60 2.12 -8.31
CA LEU A 182 10.64 1.19 -9.44
C LEU A 182 9.25 0.84 -9.98
N HIS A 183 8.21 0.88 -9.16
CA HIS A 183 6.83 0.63 -9.58
C HIS A 183 6.14 1.88 -10.18
N GLU A 184 6.76 3.05 -10.10
CA GLU A 184 6.31 4.28 -10.79
C GLU A 184 7.02 4.52 -12.13
N GLN A 185 7.94 3.63 -12.52
CA GLN A 185 8.69 3.71 -13.78
C GLN A 185 8.01 3.10 -15.00
#